data_AF-A0A520EPJ9-F1
#
_entry.id   AF-A0A520EPJ9-F1
#
_cell.length_a   1.000
_cell.length_b   1.000
_cell.length_c   1.000
_cell.angle_alpha   90.00
_cell.angle_beta   90.00
_cell.angle_gamma   90.00
#
_symmetry.space_group_name_H-M   'P 1'
#
loop_
_entity.id
_entity.type
_entity.pdbx_description
1 polymer ?
#
loop_
_entity_poly.entity_id
_entity_poly.type
_entity_poly.pdbx_seq_one_letter_code
_entity_poly.pdbx_strand_id
1 'polypeptide(L)'
;MTPSHAAPTQESVREILLVAHPGRPDIAETARRVGKVFDEAGICLRVLVDEVEPSKIEASDTEEHDHVFVADMRLNVVEFGPDAAAGCEMVLVLG
;
A
#
# COMPACT_ATOMS: atom_id res chain seq x y z
N MET A 1 -27.34 22.72 27.35
CA MET A 1 -27.28 22.13 26.00
C MET A 1 -25.86 22.39 25.49
N THR A 2 -24.95 21.48 25.79
CA THR A 2 -23.52 21.59 25.42
C THR A 2 -23.33 21.10 23.99
N PRO A 3 -22.54 21.79 23.14
CA PRO A 3 -22.18 21.26 21.84
C PRO A 3 -21.30 20.02 22.04
N SER A 4 -21.78 18.89 21.53
CA SER A 4 -21.05 17.62 21.49
C SER A 4 -19.87 17.78 20.54
N HIS A 5 -18.67 17.54 21.07
CA HIS A 5 -17.42 17.53 20.33
C HIS A 5 -17.49 16.38 19.31
N ALA A 6 -17.73 16.70 18.04
CA ALA A 6 -17.59 15.72 16.97
C ALA A 6 -16.13 15.24 17.00
N ALA A 7 -15.93 13.94 17.21
CA ALA A 7 -14.63 13.31 17.02
C ALA A 7 -14.14 13.66 15.60
N PRO A 8 -12.83 13.87 15.39
CA PRO A 8 -12.31 13.99 14.04
C PRO A 8 -12.76 12.73 13.29
N THR A 9 -13.59 12.90 12.27
CA THR A 9 -13.82 11.87 11.27
C THR A 9 -12.43 11.50 10.78
N GLN A 10 -11.95 10.29 11.10
CA GLN A 10 -10.84 9.70 10.39
C GLN A 10 -11.19 9.86 8.91
N GLU A 11 -10.57 10.81 8.21
CA GLU A 11 -10.54 10.77 6.76
C GLU A 11 -10.00 9.38 6.45
N SER A 12 -10.89 8.50 5.99
CA SER A 12 -10.55 7.13 5.68
C SER A 12 -9.41 7.21 4.67
N VAL A 13 -8.21 6.85 5.13
CA VAL A 13 -7.02 6.85 4.28
C VAL A 13 -7.36 5.98 3.09
N ARG A 14 -7.36 6.60 1.90
CA ARG A 14 -7.76 5.90 0.67
C ARG A 14 -6.70 4.86 0.39
N GLU A 15 -7.12 3.62 0.23
CA GLU A 15 -6.20 2.51 0.06
C GLU A 15 -6.52 1.70 -1.19
N ILE A 16 -5.47 1.36 -1.93
CA ILE A 16 -5.54 0.58 -3.16
C ILE A 16 -4.63 -0.62 -3.03
N LEU A 17 -5.13 -1.82 -3.34
CA LEU A 17 -4.29 -3.01 -3.49
C LEU A 17 -3.73 -3.05 -4.91
N LEU A 18 -2.41 -3.05 -5.04
CA LEU A 18 -1.70 -3.32 -6.28
C LEU A 18 -1.24 -4.78 -6.30
N VAL A 19 -1.64 -5.48 -7.36
CA VAL A 19 -1.17 -6.82 -7.69
C VAL A 19 -0.29 -6.71 -8.93
N ALA A 20 0.99 -7.03 -8.80
CA ALA A 20 1.98 -6.90 -9.85
C ALA A 20 2.84 -8.16 -9.94
N HIS A 21 2.60 -9.01 -10.95
CA HIS A 21 3.42 -10.21 -11.14
C HIS A 21 4.86 -9.83 -11.54
N PRO A 22 5.88 -10.15 -10.71
CA PRO A 22 7.26 -9.67 -10.91
C PRO A 22 8.01 -10.38 -12.06
N GLY A 23 7.34 -11.24 -12.82
CA GLY A 23 7.94 -11.99 -13.93
C GLY A 23 8.42 -11.12 -15.11
N ARG A 24 8.09 -9.83 -15.12
CA ARG A 24 8.48 -8.89 -16.19
C ARG A 24 9.04 -7.57 -15.62
N PRO A 25 10.25 -7.13 -16.04
CA PRO A 25 10.86 -5.91 -15.53
C PRO A 25 10.02 -4.65 -15.79
N ASP A 26 9.29 -4.60 -16.91
CA ASP A 26 8.38 -3.50 -17.24
C ASP A 26 7.26 -3.32 -16.18
N ILE A 27 6.81 -4.42 -15.57
CA ILE A 27 5.75 -4.42 -14.55
C ILE A 27 6.28 -3.84 -13.24
N ALA A 28 7.49 -4.23 -12.82
CA ALA A 28 8.11 -3.71 -11.61
C ALA A 28 8.38 -2.20 -11.70
N GLU A 29 8.79 -1.70 -12.86
CA GLU A 29 8.93 -0.26 -13.09
C GLU A 29 7.57 0.46 -13.03
N THR A 30 6.56 -0.12 -13.68
CA THR A 30 5.19 0.44 -13.67
C THR A 30 4.62 0.48 -12.26
N ALA A 31 4.80 -0.58 -11.46
CA ALA A 31 4.40 -0.64 -10.06
C ALA A 31 5.03 0.48 -9.21
N ARG A 32 6.32 0.75 -9.41
CA ARG A 32 7.01 1.88 -8.75
C ARG A 32 6.39 3.23 -9.14
N ARG A 33 6.13 3.43 -10.44
CA ARG A 33 5.51 4.67 -10.93
C ARG A 33 4.10 4.86 -10.35
N VAL A 34 3.31 3.79 -10.31
CA VAL A 34 1.97 3.78 -9.71
C VAL A 34 2.03 4.18 -8.24
N GLY A 35 2.92 3.55 -7.46
CA GLY A 35 3.03 3.89 -6.05
C GLY A 35 3.48 5.33 -5.81
N LYS A 36 4.36 5.88 -6.66
CA LYS A 36 4.75 7.30 -6.56
C LYS A 36 3.57 8.23 -6.80
N VAL A 37 2.80 7.96 -7.86
CA VAL A 37 1.61 8.77 -8.20
C VAL A 37 0.57 8.72 -7.08
N PHE A 38 0.39 7.56 -6.44
CA PHE A 38 -0.56 7.42 -5.33
C PHE A 38 -0.07 8.07 -4.04
N ASP A 39 1.22 7.95 -3.71
CA ASP A 39 1.82 8.65 -2.56
C ASP A 39 1.67 10.17 -2.70
N GLU A 40 1.99 10.72 -3.89
CA GLU A 40 1.77 12.15 -4.23
C GLU A 40 0.29 12.57 -4.15
N ALA A 41 -0.63 11.63 -4.34
CA ALA A 41 -2.08 11.85 -4.25
C ALA A 41 -2.66 11.61 -2.83
N GLY A 42 -1.84 11.24 -1.84
CA GLY A 42 -2.29 10.90 -0.49
C GLY A 42 -3.08 9.58 -0.42
N ILE A 43 -2.81 8.65 -1.33
CA ILE A 43 -3.43 7.33 -1.42
C ILE A 43 -2.41 6.29 -0.98
N CYS A 44 -2.75 5.51 0.06
CA CYS A 44 -1.91 4.42 0.51
C CYS A 44 -1.95 3.25 -0.48
N LEU A 45 -0.76 2.75 -0.82
CA LEU A 45 -0.64 1.60 -1.68
C LEU A 45 -0.35 0.35 -0.84
N ARG A 46 -1.19 -0.65 -1.02
CA ARG A 46 -1.03 -1.99 -0.48
C ARG A 46 -0.49 -2.93 -1.57
N VAL A 47 0.44 -3.82 -1.25
CA VAL A 47 1.06 -4.79 -2.17
C VAL A 47 1.12 -6.16 -1.52
N LEU A 48 1.19 -7.23 -2.30
CA LEU A 48 1.29 -8.59 -1.77
C LEU A 48 2.75 -8.97 -1.44
N VAL A 49 2.98 -9.68 -0.33
CA VAL A 49 4.31 -10.14 0.14
C VAL A 49 5.09 -10.90 -0.96
N ASP A 50 4.45 -11.76 -1.75
CA ASP A 50 5.09 -12.55 -2.81
C ASP A 50 5.60 -11.69 -3.99
N GLU A 51 5.07 -10.47 -4.12
CA GLU A 51 5.38 -9.57 -5.23
C GLU A 51 6.46 -8.52 -4.88
N VAL A 52 6.86 -8.44 -3.61
CA VAL A 52 7.95 -7.56 -3.17
C VAL A 52 9.26 -8.34 -3.22
N GLU A 53 10.19 -7.93 -4.11
CA GLU A 53 11.57 -8.46 -4.06
C GLU A 53 12.19 -8.15 -2.68
N PRO A 54 12.52 -9.15 -1.86
CA PRO A 54 12.98 -8.93 -0.48
C PRO A 54 14.31 -8.16 -0.39
N SER A 55 15.09 -8.14 -1.48
CA SER A 55 16.39 -7.45 -1.56
C SER A 55 16.32 -5.92 -1.57
N LYS A 56 15.13 -5.30 -1.56
CA LYS A 56 14.94 -3.84 -1.55
C LYS A 56 14.19 -3.31 -0.32
N ILE A 57 13.95 -4.18 0.66
CA ILE A 57 13.20 -3.87 1.88
C ILE A 57 14.21 -3.44 2.95
N GLU A 58 14.32 -2.13 3.23
CA GLU A 58 14.87 -1.69 4.52
C GLU A 58 13.73 -1.83 5.54
N ALA A 59 13.62 -3.03 6.12
CA ALA A 59 12.71 -3.28 7.22
C ALA A 59 13.15 -2.41 8.40
N SER A 60 12.37 -1.39 8.72
CA SER A 60 12.57 -0.65 9.97
C SER A 60 12.06 -1.56 11.10
N ASP A 61 12.97 -1.97 11.99
CA ASP A 61 12.69 -2.76 13.20
C ASP A 61 11.75 -2.01 14.16
N THR A 62 10.47 -1.90 13.81
CA THR A 62 9.43 -1.41 14.71
C THR A 62 8.25 -2.34 14.60
N GLU A 63 7.91 -2.95 15.74
CA GLU A 63 6.96 -4.05 15.93
C GLU A 63 5.48 -3.65 15.72
N GLU A 64 5.18 -2.86 14.70
CA GLU A 64 3.81 -2.54 14.30
C GLU A 64 3.70 -2.68 12.78
N HIS A 65 3.07 -3.79 12.36
CA HIS A 65 2.51 -4.09 11.03
C HIS A 65 3.19 -3.50 9.80
N ASP A 66 3.76 -4.36 8.96
CA ASP A 66 3.42 -4.40 7.53
C ASP A 66 3.80 -3.19 6.64
N HIS A 67 4.45 -2.13 7.13
CA HIS A 67 4.85 -1.00 6.29
C HIS A 67 6.29 -1.12 5.80
N VAL A 68 6.49 -1.02 4.49
CA VAL A 68 7.82 -0.95 3.88
C VAL A 68 7.99 0.40 3.20
N PHE A 69 9.15 1.03 3.42
CA PHE A 69 9.56 2.20 2.67
C PHE A 69 10.35 1.79 1.44
N VAL A 70 9.84 2.09 0.25
CA VAL A 70 10.54 1.84 -1.01
C VAL A 70 10.72 3.18 -1.71
N ALA A 71 11.96 3.66 -1.79
CA ALA A 71 12.30 4.94 -2.42
C ALA A 71 11.43 6.11 -1.90
N ASP A 72 11.39 6.27 -0.56
CA ASP A 72 10.65 7.30 0.18
C ASP A 72 9.11 7.18 0.16
N MET A 73 8.54 6.15 -0.46
CA MET A 73 7.10 5.87 -0.41
C MET A 73 6.74 4.88 0.69
N ARG A 74 5.61 5.11 1.36
CA ARG A 74 5.06 4.17 2.35
C ARG A 74 4.13 3.15 1.67
N LEU A 75 4.54 1.88 1.68
CA LEU A 75 3.76 0.76 1.18
C LEU A 75 3.26 -0.12 2.33
N ASN A 76 2.07 -0.69 2.23
CA ASN A 76 1.57 -1.71 3.14
C ASN A 76 1.68 -3.10 2.48
N VAL A 77 2.40 -4.05 3.06
CA VAL A 77 2.79 -5.31 2.41
C VAL A 77 2.03 -6.50 2.99
N VAL A 78 0.86 -6.83 2.45
CA VAL A 78 -0.02 -7.85 3.05
C VAL A 78 0.22 -9.27 2.50
N GLU A 79 -0.11 -10.28 3.30
CA GLU A 79 -0.13 -11.67 2.84
C GLU A 79 -1.23 -11.92 1.79
N PHE A 80 -1.01 -12.93 0.95
CA PHE A 80 -2.04 -13.41 0.04
C PHE A 80 -3.18 -14.06 0.83
N GLY A 81 -4.42 -13.61 0.58
CA GLY A 81 -5.59 -14.15 1.24
C GLY A 81 -6.90 -13.55 0.73
N PRO A 82 -8.04 -14.15 1.08
CA PRO A 82 -9.37 -13.67 0.67
C PRO A 82 -9.65 -12.24 1.15
N ASP A 83 -9.00 -11.83 2.25
CA ASP A 83 -9.16 -10.51 2.86
C ASP A 83 -8.06 -9.51 2.45
N ALA A 84 -7.15 -9.85 1.53
CA ALA A 84 -6.03 -8.98 1.15
C ALA A 84 -6.47 -7.61 0.60
N ALA A 85 -7.63 -7.57 -0.06
CA ALA A 85 -8.26 -6.36 -0.58
C ALA A 85 -9.32 -5.75 0.37
N ALA A 86 -9.52 -6.32 1.56
CA ALA A 86 -10.52 -5.82 2.50
C ALA A 86 -10.21 -4.37 2.89
N GLY A 87 -11.22 -3.50 2.74
CA GLY A 87 -11.09 -2.06 3.01
C GLY A 87 -10.47 -1.24 1.87
N CYS A 88 -9.89 -1.88 0.84
CA CYS A 88 -9.39 -1.15 -0.32
C CYS A 88 -10.54 -0.65 -1.19
N GLU A 89 -10.44 0.59 -1.67
CA GLU A 89 -11.43 1.17 -2.59
C GLU A 89 -11.33 0.58 -3.99
N MET A 90 -10.14 0.08 -4.35
CA MET A 90 -9.83 -0.46 -5.66
C MET A 90 -8.73 -1.53 -5.57
N VAL A 91 -8.80 -2.50 -6.48
CA VAL A 91 -7.70 -3.42 -6.79
C VAL A 91 -7.19 -3.11 -8.20
N LEU A 92 -5.89 -2.83 -8.32
CA LEU A 92 -5.20 -2.59 -9.59
C LEU A 92 -4.31 -3.78 -9.90
N VAL A 93 -4.49 -4.40 -11.08
CA VAL A 93 -3.67 -5.54 -11.52
C VAL A 93 -2.80 -5.11 -12.70
N LEU A 94 -1.50 -5.38 -12.61
CA LEU A 94 -0.53 -5.20 -13.69
C LEU A 94 -0.10 -6.57 -14.23
N GLY A 95 -0.30 -6.82 -15.52
CA GLY A 95 0.01 -8.08 -16.21
C GLY A 95 0.43 -7.87 -17.65
#